data_AF-A0A379T506-F1
#
_entry.id   AF-A0A379T506-F1
#
_cell.length_a   1.000
_cell.length_b   1.000
_cell.length_c   1.000
_cell.angle_alpha   90.00
_cell.angle_beta   90.00
_cell.angle_gamma   90.00
#
_symmetry.space_group_name_H-M   'P 1'
#
loop_
_entity.id
_entity.type
_entity.pdbx_description
1 polymer ?
#
loop_
_entity_poly.entity_id
_entity_poly.type
_entity_poly.pdbx_seq_one_letter_code
_entity_poly.pdbx_strand_id
1 'polypeptide(L)'
;MVVVVPEHGGALKGDRMQISGLRDIPSPSITNVPAGVKFFGMKAPHEGAPIDINQPSSYLAISELVVRAVDGKLFTEDSVNWNKLTSNLPQTAPISENANAVVIQYQGKPYVRLNGGDWVPYPQ
;
A
#
# COMPACT_ATOMS: atom_id res chain seq x y z
N MET A 1 11.22 14.44 -5.77
CA MET A 1 10.43 13.43 -5.04
C MET A 1 10.33 12.20 -5.93
N VAL A 2 10.65 11.03 -5.41
CA VAL A 2 10.54 9.75 -6.12
C VAL A 2 9.57 8.87 -5.34
N VAL A 3 8.64 8.24 -6.04
CA VAL A 3 7.68 7.28 -5.49
C VAL A 3 7.90 5.94 -6.18
N VAL A 4 8.10 4.89 -5.40
CA VAL A 4 8.13 3.50 -5.86
C VAL A 4 6.83 2.85 -5.39
N VAL A 5 6.03 2.38 -6.34
CA VAL A 5 4.74 1.71 -6.07
C VAL A 5 4.61 0.51 -7.01
N PRO A 6 4.75 -0.73 -6.50
CA PRO A 6 4.51 -1.93 -7.31
C PRO A 6 3.03 -2.04 -7.69
N GLU A 7 2.76 -2.64 -8.85
CA GLU A 7 1.39 -2.92 -9.30
C GLU A 7 0.73 -3.99 -8.43
N HIS A 8 1.43 -5.12 -8.26
CA HIS A 8 1.03 -6.26 -7.44
C HIS A 8 2.23 -7.20 -7.24
N GLY A 9 2.10 -8.18 -6.35
CA GLY A 9 3.06 -9.26 -6.17
C GLY A 9 3.04 -10.28 -7.33
N GLY A 10 4.16 -10.95 -7.54
CA GLY A 10 4.31 -11.95 -8.62
C GLY A 10 3.75 -13.35 -8.29
N ALA A 11 3.05 -13.52 -7.17
CA ALA A 11 2.60 -14.84 -6.67
C ALA A 11 3.75 -15.88 -6.58
N LEU A 12 4.96 -15.43 -6.21
CA LEU A 12 6.17 -16.27 -6.19
C LEU A 12 6.00 -17.48 -5.26
N LYS A 13 5.37 -17.27 -4.10
CA LYS A 13 4.91 -18.32 -3.21
C LYS A 13 3.40 -18.49 -3.39
N GLY A 14 2.97 -19.68 -3.79
CA GLY A 14 1.55 -20.04 -3.83
C GLY A 14 0.95 -20.30 -2.45
N ASP A 15 -0.36 -20.52 -2.41
CA ASP A 15 -1.13 -20.88 -1.24
C ASP A 15 -2.12 -22.02 -1.56
N ARG A 16 -3.07 -22.28 -0.65
CA ARG A 16 -4.04 -23.38 -0.78
C ARG A 16 -5.03 -23.18 -1.91
N MET A 17 -5.30 -21.93 -2.30
CA MET A 17 -6.28 -21.60 -3.33
C MET A 17 -5.62 -21.39 -4.70
N GLN A 18 -4.38 -20.89 -4.72
CA GLN A 18 -3.64 -20.61 -5.96
C GLN A 18 -2.20 -21.09 -5.88
N ILE A 19 -1.79 -21.92 -6.84
CA ILE A 19 -0.38 -22.34 -6.97
C ILE A 19 0.52 -21.16 -7.35
N SER A 20 1.84 -21.32 -7.18
CA SER A 20 2.83 -20.30 -7.56
C SER A 20 2.61 -19.81 -8.99
N GLY A 21 2.67 -18.49 -9.19
CA GLY A 21 2.46 -17.82 -10.48
C GLY A 21 0.99 -17.51 -10.84
N LEU A 22 0.00 -18.16 -10.22
CA LEU A 22 -1.41 -17.83 -10.44
C LEU A 22 -1.83 -16.62 -9.60
N ARG A 23 -2.62 -15.74 -10.21
CA ARG A 23 -3.06 -14.47 -9.61
C ARG A 23 -4.49 -14.06 -10.00
N ASP A 24 -5.33 -15.03 -10.33
CA ASP A 24 -6.76 -14.83 -10.62
C ASP A 24 -7.57 -14.40 -9.38
N ILE A 25 -7.02 -14.54 -8.17
CA ILE A 25 -7.62 -14.02 -6.93
C ILE A 25 -6.61 -13.01 -6.37
N PRO A 26 -7.01 -11.76 -6.11
CA PRO A 26 -6.10 -10.74 -5.61
C PRO A 26 -5.88 -10.93 -4.10
N SER A 27 -5.20 -12.01 -3.73
CA SER A 27 -5.00 -12.44 -2.34
C SER A 27 -4.15 -11.44 -1.53
N PRO A 28 -4.23 -11.44 -0.19
CA PRO A 28 -3.47 -10.50 0.63
C PRO A 28 -1.94 -10.56 0.43
N SER A 29 -1.39 -11.75 0.12
CA SER A 29 0.05 -11.91 -0.16
C SER A 29 0.47 -11.31 -1.50
N ILE A 30 -0.46 -11.20 -2.45
CA ILE A 30 -0.25 -10.59 -3.76
C ILE A 30 -0.44 -9.07 -3.67
N THR A 31 -1.42 -8.58 -2.92
CA THR A 31 -1.77 -7.15 -2.93
C THR A 31 -1.11 -6.32 -1.82
N ASN A 32 -0.49 -6.95 -0.83
CA ASN A 32 0.36 -6.24 0.13
C ASN A 32 1.74 -5.97 -0.49
N VAL A 33 1.92 -4.77 -1.04
CA VAL A 33 3.11 -4.40 -1.81
C VAL A 33 3.99 -3.38 -1.07
N PRO A 34 5.33 -3.43 -1.23
CA PRO A 34 6.22 -2.44 -0.64
C PRO A 34 6.18 -1.14 -1.46
N ALA A 35 5.48 -0.12 -0.95
CA ALA A 35 5.52 1.24 -1.49
C ALA A 35 6.49 2.12 -0.69
N GLY A 36 7.21 3.01 -1.37
CA GLY A 36 8.19 3.89 -0.72
C GLY A 36 8.30 5.25 -1.38
N VAL A 37 8.59 6.28 -0.57
CA VAL A 37 8.81 7.66 -1.04
C VAL A 37 10.19 8.12 -0.61
N LYS A 38 10.96 8.70 -1.54
CA LYS A 38 12.26 9.30 -1.25
C LYS A 38 12.35 10.71 -1.81
N PHE A 39 12.75 11.63 -0.96
CA PHE A 39 13.09 12.99 -1.34
C PHE A 39 14.61 13.12 -1.52
N PHE A 40 15.03 13.87 -2.54
CA PHE A 40 16.43 14.15 -2.87
C PHE A 40 16.60 15.65 -3.02
N GLY A 41 17.82 16.16 -2.80
CA GLY A 41 18.13 17.58 -2.94
C GLY A 41 17.47 18.47 -1.87
N MET A 42 17.10 17.90 -0.73
CA MET A 42 16.59 18.68 0.41
C MET A 42 17.75 19.32 1.16
N LYS A 43 17.55 20.55 1.64
CA LYS A 43 18.45 21.23 2.56
C LYS A 43 18.55 20.51 3.91
N ALA A 44 17.44 19.97 4.41
CA ALA A 44 17.35 19.17 5.63
C ALA A 44 16.82 17.75 5.33
N PRO A 45 17.67 16.82 4.85
CA PRO A 45 17.26 15.44 4.56
C PRO A 45 16.89 14.67 5.84
N HIS A 46 16.04 13.66 5.72
CA HIS A 46 15.76 12.72 6.80
C HIS A 46 17.01 11.91 7.14
N GLU A 47 17.34 11.79 8.42
CA GLU A 47 18.45 10.97 8.91
C GLU A 47 17.94 9.67 9.56
N GLY A 48 18.69 8.58 9.40
CA GLY A 48 18.36 7.29 9.99
C GLY A 48 17.47 6.40 9.11
N ALA A 49 16.77 5.46 9.75
CA ALA A 49 15.91 4.48 9.09
C ALA A 49 14.65 5.13 8.47
N PRO A 50 14.00 4.49 7.48
CA PRO A 50 12.73 4.97 6.96
C PRO A 50 11.67 5.12 8.07
N ILE A 51 10.73 6.05 7.86
CA ILE A 51 9.53 6.15 8.70
C ILE A 51 8.52 5.13 8.18
N ASP A 52 8.25 4.12 8.99
CA ASP A 52 7.27 3.08 8.66
C ASP A 52 5.84 3.59 8.83
N ILE A 53 5.01 3.34 7.81
CA ILE A 53 3.57 3.58 7.85
C ILE A 53 2.88 2.23 8.03
N ASN A 54 2.47 1.93 9.25
CA ASN A 54 1.87 0.64 9.60
C ASN A 54 0.33 0.62 9.44
N GLN A 55 -0.30 1.78 9.22
CA GLN A 55 -1.73 1.87 9.00
C GLN A 55 -2.12 1.34 7.61
N PRO A 56 -3.29 0.70 7.46
CA PRO A 56 -3.81 0.28 6.15
C PRO A 56 -3.85 1.45 5.17
N SER A 57 -3.07 1.35 4.10
CA SER A 57 -2.84 2.44 3.16
C SER A 57 -3.05 1.97 1.73
N SER A 58 -3.44 2.89 0.85
CA SER A 58 -3.55 2.67 -0.60
C SER A 58 -3.17 3.96 -1.32
N TYR A 59 -3.48 4.06 -2.61
CA TYR A 59 -3.04 5.15 -3.50
C TYR A 59 -3.41 6.55 -3.01
N LEU A 60 -4.48 6.70 -2.23
CA LEU A 60 -4.88 8.00 -1.69
C LEU A 60 -3.83 8.60 -0.73
N ALA A 61 -3.11 7.76 0.01
CA ALA A 61 -2.02 8.23 0.89
C ALA A 61 -0.82 8.75 0.07
N ILE A 62 -0.56 8.16 -1.10
CA ILE A 62 0.45 8.66 -2.04
C ILE A 62 0.04 10.03 -2.57
N SER A 63 -1.21 10.17 -3.01
CA SER A 63 -1.75 11.47 -3.47
C SER A 63 -1.65 12.54 -2.37
N GLU A 64 -1.93 12.18 -1.12
CA GLU A 64 -1.79 13.08 0.03
C GLU A 64 -0.33 13.52 0.25
N LEU A 65 0.64 12.60 0.15
CA LEU A 65 2.06 12.95 0.25
C LEU A 65 2.51 13.86 -0.89
N VAL A 66 1.98 13.66 -2.10
CA VAL A 66 2.26 14.54 -3.25
C VAL A 66 1.72 15.94 -3.00
N VAL A 67 0.47 16.09 -2.54
CA VAL A 67 -0.09 17.43 -2.27
C VAL A 67 0.63 18.14 -1.13
N ARG A 68 1.10 17.42 -0.10
CA ARG A 68 1.96 17.99 0.96
C ARG A 68 3.32 18.47 0.46
N ALA A 69 3.79 17.94 -0.66
CA ALA A 69 5.09 18.26 -1.26
C ALA A 69 5.01 19.24 -2.44
N VAL A 70 3.82 19.55 -2.93
CA VAL A 70 3.64 20.20 -4.24
C VAL A 70 4.15 21.65 -4.29
N ASP A 71 4.13 22.36 -3.16
CA ASP A 71 4.65 23.73 -3.10
C ASP A 71 6.19 23.81 -3.03
N GLY A 72 6.85 22.65 -2.90
CA GLY A 72 8.31 22.52 -2.93
C GLY A 72 9.04 23.05 -1.70
N LYS A 73 8.35 23.61 -0.69
CA LYS A 73 9.04 24.27 0.43
C LYS A 73 9.86 23.30 1.27
N LEU A 74 9.41 22.06 1.39
CA LEU A 74 10.15 21.01 2.12
C LEU A 74 11.59 20.80 1.60
N PHE A 75 11.90 21.16 0.34
CA PHE A 75 13.25 21.04 -0.20
C PHE A 75 14.19 22.15 0.30
N THR A 76 13.67 23.29 0.72
CA THR A 76 14.44 24.49 1.06
C THR A 76 14.40 24.87 2.55
N GLU A 77 13.50 24.29 3.34
CA GLU A 77 13.43 24.52 4.79
C GLU A 77 14.73 24.12 5.49
N ASP A 78 15.13 24.90 6.51
CA ASP A 78 16.27 24.59 7.39
C ASP A 78 16.02 23.34 8.25
N SER A 79 14.74 23.02 8.50
CA SER A 79 14.31 21.84 9.24
C SER A 79 12.95 21.37 8.74
N VAL A 80 12.79 20.06 8.57
CA VAL A 80 11.53 19.44 8.17
C VAL A 80 10.94 18.65 9.34
N ASN A 81 9.69 18.95 9.68
CA ASN A 81 8.94 18.16 10.66
C ASN A 81 8.38 16.90 9.99
N TRP A 82 9.19 15.84 9.99
CA TRP A 82 8.86 14.56 9.37
C TRP A 82 7.62 13.90 9.99
N ASN A 83 7.44 14.00 11.31
CA ASN A 83 6.25 13.48 11.99
C ASN A 83 4.98 14.16 11.46
N LYS A 84 4.99 15.48 11.28
CA LYS A 84 3.84 16.20 10.71
C LYS A 84 3.60 15.81 9.25
N LEU A 85 4.66 15.60 8.47
CA LEU A 85 4.56 15.18 7.08
C LEU A 85 3.92 13.79 6.94
N THR A 86 4.22 12.86 7.84
CA THR A 86 3.77 11.45 7.76
C THR A 86 2.57 11.11 8.65
N SER A 87 2.18 11.98 9.57
CA SER A 87 1.00 11.78 10.42
C SER A 87 -0.31 12.03 9.67
N ASN A 88 -1.39 11.38 10.11
CA ASN A 88 -2.75 11.60 9.60
C ASN A 88 -2.87 11.44 8.08
N LEU A 89 -2.14 10.49 7.50
CA LEU A 89 -2.37 10.08 6.12
C LEU A 89 -3.72 9.33 6.02
N PRO A 90 -4.43 9.46 4.90
CA PRO A 90 -5.70 8.77 4.71
C PRO A 90 -5.49 7.25 4.73
N GLN A 91 -6.27 6.57 5.55
CA GLN A 91 -6.28 5.12 5.61
C GLN A 91 -7.29 4.54 4.61
N THR A 92 -7.03 3.35 4.11
CA THR A 92 -7.93 2.64 3.18
C THR A 92 -8.00 1.18 3.59
N ALA A 93 -9.22 0.65 3.71
CA ALA A 93 -9.40 -0.77 4.01
C ALA A 93 -8.76 -1.64 2.91
N PRO A 94 -8.14 -2.78 3.25
CA PRO A 94 -7.52 -3.67 2.26
C PRO A 94 -8.61 -4.46 1.51
N ILE A 95 -9.12 -3.84 0.46
CA ILE A 95 -10.10 -4.39 -0.48
C ILE A 95 -9.40 -4.50 -1.83
N SER A 96 -9.48 -5.68 -2.45
CA SER A 96 -8.82 -5.95 -3.73
C SER A 96 -9.80 -6.61 -4.69
N GLU A 97 -9.83 -6.15 -5.93
CA GLU A 97 -10.75 -6.63 -6.96
C GLU A 97 -10.04 -6.89 -8.28
N ASN A 98 -10.54 -7.88 -9.02
CA ASN A 98 -10.33 -8.02 -10.45
C ASN A 98 -11.68 -8.33 -11.12
N ALA A 99 -11.68 -8.69 -12.40
CA ALA A 99 -12.92 -8.92 -13.15
C ALA A 99 -13.82 -10.02 -12.56
N ASN A 100 -13.25 -10.99 -11.84
CA ASN A 100 -13.95 -12.20 -11.43
C ASN A 100 -13.86 -12.49 -9.92
N ALA A 101 -13.11 -11.71 -9.14
CA ALA A 101 -12.88 -11.96 -7.73
C ALA A 101 -12.75 -10.66 -6.92
N VAL A 102 -13.34 -10.67 -5.73
CA VAL A 102 -13.21 -9.62 -4.71
C VAL A 102 -12.66 -10.26 -3.44
N VAL A 103 -11.64 -9.65 -2.84
CA VAL A 103 -11.04 -10.07 -1.57
C VAL A 103 -11.11 -8.93 -0.56
N ILE A 104 -11.52 -9.24 0.67
CA ILE A 104 -11.58 -8.28 1.78
C ILE A 104 -10.98 -8.88 3.05
N GLN A 105 -10.54 -8.02 3.96
CA GLN A 105 -10.36 -8.38 5.38
C GLN A 105 -11.60 -8.01 6.16
N TYR A 106 -12.22 -8.99 6.82
CA TYR A 106 -13.37 -8.77 7.70
C TYR A 106 -13.13 -9.43 9.06
N GLN A 107 -13.20 -8.63 10.13
CA GLN A 107 -12.89 -9.08 11.50
C GLN A 107 -11.54 -9.82 11.63
N GLY A 108 -10.52 -9.33 10.92
CA GLY A 108 -9.16 -9.90 10.93
C GLY A 108 -8.99 -11.20 10.13
N LYS A 109 -9.98 -11.59 9.31
CA LYS A 109 -9.92 -12.77 8.45
C LYS A 109 -10.15 -12.40 6.98
N PRO A 110 -9.39 -13.00 6.04
CA PRO A 110 -9.63 -12.77 4.62
C PRO A 110 -10.86 -13.55 4.14
N TYR A 111 -11.69 -12.89 3.33
CA TYR A 111 -12.80 -13.49 2.61
C TYR A 111 -12.67 -13.21 1.12
N VAL A 112 -13.17 -14.13 0.31
CA VAL A 112 -13.20 -14.01 -1.15
C VAL A 112 -14.62 -14.23 -1.67
N ARG A 113 -14.99 -13.44 -2.67
CA ARG A 113 -16.21 -13.61 -3.46
C ARG A 113 -15.83 -13.79 -4.91
N LEU A 114 -16.24 -14.90 -5.52
CA LEU A 114 -15.95 -15.22 -6.92
C LEU A 114 -17.19 -15.02 -7.79
N ASN A 115 -17.05 -14.34 -8.93
CA ASN A 115 -18.07 -14.11 -9.95
C ASN A 115 -19.42 -13.61 -9.40
N GLY A 116 -19.38 -12.80 -8.35
CA GLY A 116 -20.59 -12.27 -7.69
C GLY A 116 -21.39 -13.28 -6.87
N GLY A 117 -20.85 -14.48 -6.62
CA GLY A 117 -21.47 -15.49 -5.75
C GLY A 117 -21.36 -15.15 -4.26
N ASP A 118 -21.38 -16.19 -3.42
CA ASP A 118 -21.30 -16.03 -1.97
C ASP A 118 -19.87 -15.72 -1.49
N TRP A 119 -19.78 -15.06 -0.34
CA TRP A 119 -18.52 -14.87 0.38
C TRP A 119 -18.12 -16.14 1.09
N VAL A 120 -16.89 -16.59 0.87
CA VAL A 120 -16.28 -17.72 1.58
C VAL A 120 -14.97 -17.28 2.23
N PRO A 121 -14.58 -17.87 3.38
CA PRO A 121 -13.26 -17.63 3.94
C PRO A 121 -12.16 -17.99 2.95
N TYR A 122 -11.15 -17.13 2.80
CA TYR A 122 -9.98 -17.44 1.98
C TYR A 122 -9.10 -18.46 2.73
N PRO A 123 -8.82 -19.64 2.14
CA PRO A 123 -8.04 -20.67 2.83
C PRO A 123 -6.56 -20.25 2.91
N GLN A 124 -6.10 -19.96 4.13
CA GLN A 124 -4.70 -19.63 4.44
C GLN A 124 -3.82 -20.87 4.51
#